data_AF-A0A972ANF2-F1
#
_entry.id   AF-A0A972ANF2-F1
#
_cell.length_a   1.000
_cell.length_b   1.000
_cell.length_c   1.000
_cell.angle_alpha   90.00
_cell.angle_beta   90.00
_cell.angle_gamma   90.00
#
_symmetry.space_group_name_H-M   'P 1'
#
loop_
_entity.id
_entity.type
_entity.pdbx_description
1 polymer ?
#
loop_
_entity_poly.entity_id
_entity_poly.type
_entity_poly.pdbx_seq_one_letter_code
_entity_poly.pdbx_strand_id
1 'polypeptide(L)'
;MRVYLNGKEMPFKEGGYQYVFMKPYQRSQTEVIKKDYGQLTLQLYDNGVHIRTLVTAEEVTTLINRDVAVDEVNKKIYILEPGNKVTSNEDGSLTVE
;
A
#
# COMPACT_ATOMS: atom_id res chain seq x y z
N MET A 1 10.93 13.92 3.88
CA MET A 1 9.58 13.33 3.87
C MET A 1 9.71 11.85 4.18
N ARG A 2 9.23 11.40 5.35
CA ARG A 2 9.24 9.98 5.74
C ARG A 2 8.05 9.26 5.16
N VAL A 3 8.16 7.96 4.89
CA VAL A 3 7.06 7.16 4.30
C VAL A 3 6.76 5.98 5.22
N TYR A 4 5.49 5.82 5.56
CA TYR A 4 5.02 4.72 6.40
C TYR A 4 3.92 3.92 5.68
N LEU A 5 3.99 2.60 5.80
CA LEU A 5 2.95 1.67 5.37
C LEU A 5 2.57 0.76 6.54
N ASN A 6 1.30 0.77 6.94
CA ASN A 6 0.80 0.00 8.08
C ASN A 6 1.65 0.16 9.36
N GLY A 7 2.14 1.38 9.60
CA GLY A 7 2.97 1.72 10.76
C GLY A 7 4.45 1.34 10.65
N LYS A 8 4.90 0.74 9.54
CA LYS A 8 6.33 0.46 9.28
C LYS A 8 6.91 1.52 8.36
N GLU A 9 8.08 2.05 8.71
CA GLU A 9 8.81 2.97 7.84
C GLU A 9 9.32 2.25 6.60
N MET A 10 9.24 2.91 5.46
CA MET A 10 9.65 2.40 4.16
C MET A 10 10.63 3.34 3.49
N PRO A 11 11.60 2.81 2.71
CA PRO A 11 12.44 3.65 1.88
C PRO A 11 11.60 4.32 0.80
N PHE A 12 11.78 5.64 0.64
CA PHE A 12 11.22 6.35 -0.50
C PHE A 12 11.86 5.83 -1.79
N LYS A 13 11.04 5.47 -2.78
CA LYS A 13 11.49 5.07 -4.12
C LYS A 13 10.87 5.99 -5.15
N GLU A 14 11.70 6.54 -6.03
CA GLU A 14 11.21 7.31 -7.17
C GLU A 14 10.30 6.44 -8.05
N GLY A 15 9.15 7.01 -8.45
CA GLY A 15 8.05 6.31 -9.12
C GLY A 15 7.07 5.59 -8.16
N GLY A 16 7.38 5.51 -6.87
CA GLY A 16 6.54 4.86 -5.87
C GLY A 16 6.53 3.33 -5.98
N TYR A 17 5.59 2.72 -5.26
CA TYR A 17 5.31 1.29 -5.30
C TYR A 17 3.97 1.04 -5.99
N GLN A 18 3.88 -0.07 -6.73
CA GLN A 18 2.64 -0.53 -7.33
C GLN A 18 1.87 -1.41 -6.34
N TYR A 19 0.59 -1.09 -6.09
CA TYR A 19 -0.31 -2.00 -5.38
C TYR A 19 -0.72 -3.18 -6.27
N VAL A 20 -0.54 -4.39 -5.77
CA VAL A 20 -0.96 -5.64 -6.41
C VAL A 20 -2.04 -6.29 -5.53
N PHE A 21 -3.24 -6.44 -6.07
CA PHE A 21 -4.38 -7.00 -5.34
C PHE A 21 -4.46 -8.50 -5.58
N MET A 22 -4.32 -9.31 -4.53
CA MET A 22 -4.43 -10.77 -4.65
C MET A 22 -5.86 -11.22 -4.97
N LYS A 23 -6.86 -10.48 -4.49
CA LYS A 23 -8.25 -10.61 -4.90
C LYS A 23 -8.64 -9.47 -5.85
N PRO A 24 -9.14 -9.77 -7.06
CA PRO A 24 -9.53 -8.73 -8.01
C PRO A 24 -10.68 -7.88 -7.47
N TYR A 25 -10.71 -6.63 -7.88
CA TYR A 25 -11.83 -5.70 -7.69
C TYR A 25 -12.31 -5.22 -9.06
N GLN A 26 -13.56 -4.76 -9.15
CA GLN A 26 -14.10 -4.18 -10.38
C GLN A 26 -14.37 -2.69 -10.24
N ARG A 27 -14.74 -2.28 -9.03
CA ARG A 27 -15.10 -0.90 -8.71
C ARG A 27 -14.21 -0.38 -7.59
N SER A 28 -13.89 0.90 -7.71
CA SER A 28 -13.26 1.65 -6.65
C SER A 28 -13.90 3.03 -6.54
N GLN A 29 -13.86 3.59 -5.34
CA GLN A 29 -14.20 4.97 -5.06
C GLN A 29 -12.98 5.63 -4.45
N THR A 30 -12.66 6.83 -4.92
CA THR A 30 -11.60 7.66 -4.38
C THR A 30 -12.19 8.97 -3.88
N GLU A 31 -11.84 9.34 -2.65
CA GLU A 31 -12.17 10.63 -2.05
C GLU A 31 -10.89 11.32 -1.61
N VAL A 32 -10.77 12.61 -1.90
CA VAL A 32 -9.64 13.44 -1.48
C VAL A 32 -10.15 14.55 -0.58
N ILE A 33 -9.68 14.54 0.67
CA ILE A 33 -10.04 15.51 1.70
C ILE A 33 -8.82 16.37 1.98
N LYS A 34 -8.91 17.65 1.59
CA LYS A 34 -7.88 18.64 1.90
C LYS A 34 -8.07 19.17 3.33
N LYS A 35 -6.97 19.28 4.07
CA LYS A 35 -6.90 19.84 5.43
C LYS A 35 -5.77 20.87 5.47
N ASP A 36 -5.78 21.75 6.48
CA ASP A 36 -4.76 22.79 6.60
C ASP A 36 -3.35 22.22 6.79
N TYR A 37 -3.25 21.04 7.42
CA TYR A 37 -2.00 20.33 7.70
C TYR A 37 -1.63 19.28 6.64
N GLY A 38 -2.42 19.09 5.58
CA GLY A 38 -2.14 18.07 4.58
C GLY A 38 -3.33 17.60 3.75
N GLN A 39 -3.17 16.45 3.10
CA GLN A 39 -4.20 15.84 2.26
C GLN A 39 -4.42 14.39 2.68
N LEU A 40 -5.68 14.03 2.95
CA LEU A 40 -6.11 12.66 3.18
C LEU A 40 -6.78 12.13 1.91
N THR A 41 -6.26 11.04 1.37
CA THR A 41 -6.86 10.29 0.27
C THR A 41 -7.45 8.99 0.82
N LEU A 42 -8.72 8.74 0.55
CA LEU A 42 -9.43 7.52 0.89
C LEU A 42 -9.74 6.75 -0.39
N GLN A 43 -9.37 5.48 -0.47
CA GLN A 43 -9.66 4.60 -1.59
C GLN A 43 -10.39 3.36 -1.07
N LEU A 44 -11.62 3.15 -1.54
CA LEU A 44 -12.49 2.05 -1.15
C LEU A 44 -12.72 1.16 -2.36
N TYR A 45 -12.48 -0.14 -2.22
CA TYR A 45 -12.59 -1.12 -3.29
C TYR A 45 -13.71 -2.12 -2.98
N ASP A 46 -14.43 -2.58 -4.01
CA ASP A 46 -15.57 -3.51 -3.86
C ASP A 46 -15.18 -4.93 -3.38
N ASN A 47 -13.89 -5.27 -3.44
CA ASN A 47 -13.34 -6.47 -2.82
C ASN A 47 -13.14 -6.34 -1.29
N GLY A 48 -13.46 -5.18 -0.70
CA GLY A 48 -13.37 -4.88 0.73
C GLY A 48 -12.01 -4.35 1.19
N VAL A 49 -11.09 -4.07 0.26
CA VAL A 49 -9.83 -3.37 0.56
C VAL A 49 -10.11 -1.88 0.73
N HIS A 50 -9.53 -1.28 1.77
CA HIS A 50 -9.54 0.15 2.03
C HIS A 50 -8.10 0.63 2.17
N ILE A 51 -7.71 1.64 1.40
CA ILE A 51 -6.41 2.30 1.48
C ILE A 51 -6.64 3.75 1.91
N ARG A 52 -5.92 4.19 2.94
CA ARG A 52 -6.00 5.54 3.50
C ARG A 52 -4.61 6.12 3.53
N THR A 53 -4.38 7.21 2.82
CA THR A 53 -3.08 7.86 2.74
C THR A 53 -3.19 9.29 3.21
N LEU A 54 -2.47 9.64 4.29
CA LEU A 54 -2.30 11.00 4.75
C LEU A 54 -0.94 11.52 4.28
N VAL A 55 -0.94 12.62 3.54
CA VAL A 55 0.26 13.35 3.12
C VAL A 55 0.32 14.66 3.89
N THR A 56 1.43 14.88 4.59
CA THR A 56 1.75 16.14 5.29
C THR A 56 3.06 16.71 4.73
N ALA A 57 3.53 17.82 5.27
CA ALA A 57 4.85 18.37 4.90
C ALA A 57 6.02 17.47 5.33
N GLU A 58 5.84 16.68 6.39
CA GLU A 58 6.92 15.91 7.03
C GLU A 58 6.88 14.43 6.66
N GLU A 59 5.70 13.87 6.48
CA GLU A 59 5.49 12.44 6.27
C GLU A 59 4.31 12.09 5.35
N VAL A 60 4.41 10.91 4.76
CA VAL A 60 3.35 10.21 4.04
C VAL A 60 3.05 8.91 4.79
N THR A 61 1.85 8.79 5.31
CA THR A 61 1.42 7.61 6.08
C THR A 61 0.26 6.93 5.39
N THR A 62 0.44 5.67 5.01
CA THR A 62 -0.57 4.82 4.38
C THR A 62 -1.00 3.68 5.29
N LEU A 63 -2.31 3.50 5.43
CA LEU A 63 -2.94 2.38 6.13
C LEU A 63 -3.83 1.59 5.17
N ILE A 64 -3.60 0.29 5.10
CA ILE A 64 -4.36 -0.69 4.33
C ILE A 64 -4.99 -1.67 5.33
N ASN A 65 -6.30 -1.94 5.20
CA ASN A 65 -7.03 -2.87 6.07
C ASN A 65 -6.79 -4.36 5.72
N ARG A 66 -5.55 -4.69 5.34
CA ARG A 66 -5.08 -6.03 4.98
C ARG A 66 -3.62 -6.16 5.40
N ASP A 67 -3.18 -7.41 5.53
CA ASP A 67 -1.76 -7.71 5.54
C ASP A 67 -1.15 -7.36 4.19
N VAL A 68 0.10 -6.95 4.22
CA VAL A 68 0.84 -6.55 3.02
C VAL A 68 2.22 -7.18 3.00
N ALA A 69 2.65 -7.56 1.79
CA ALA A 69 4.03 -7.94 1.53
C ALA A 69 4.69 -6.89 0.63
N VAL A 70 5.88 -6.44 1.01
CA VAL A 70 6.60 -5.38 0.29
C VAL A 70 7.79 -6.00 -0.44
N ASP A 71 7.71 -6.01 -1.76
CA ASP A 71 8.81 -6.38 -2.65
C ASP A 71 9.51 -5.09 -3.11
N GLU A 72 10.61 -4.76 -2.42
CA GLU A 72 11.39 -3.56 -2.72
C GLU A 72 12.17 -3.66 -4.03
N VAL A 73 12.50 -4.87 -4.47
CA VAL A 73 13.25 -5.13 -5.72
C VAL A 73 12.37 -4.77 -6.91
N ASN A 74 11.13 -5.27 -6.92
CA ASN A 74 10.17 -5.03 -7.99
C ASN A 74 9.27 -3.81 -7.76
N LYS A 75 9.44 -3.09 -6.64
CA LYS A 75 8.61 -1.96 -6.22
C LYS A 75 7.13 -2.33 -6.16
N LYS A 76 6.79 -3.48 -5.59
CA LYS A 76 5.40 -3.96 -5.44
C LYS A 76 4.99 -4.05 -3.98
N ILE A 77 3.75 -3.68 -3.70
CA ILE A 77 3.08 -3.93 -2.43
C ILE A 77 1.92 -4.87 -2.72
N TYR A 78 2.04 -6.12 -2.31
CA TYR A 78 0.99 -7.11 -2.44
C TYR A 78 0.00 -6.95 -1.28
N ILE A 79 -1.28 -6.79 -1.61
CA ILE A 79 -2.39 -6.69 -0.66
C ILE A 79 -2.95 -8.11 -0.51
N LEU A 80 -2.65 -8.73 0.63
CA LEU A 80 -2.86 -10.15 0.85
C LEU A 80 -4.30 -10.46 1.30
N GLU A 81 -4.77 -11.65 0.94
CA GLU A 81 -5.99 -12.27 1.43
C GLU A 81 -5.65 -13.41 2.42
N PRO A 82 -6.60 -13.83 3.26
CA PRO A 82 -6.41 -14.98 4.13
C PRO A 82 -5.98 -16.23 3.35
N GLY A 83 -4.86 -16.83 3.77
CA GLY A 83 -4.31 -18.03 3.15
C GLY A 83 -3.22 -17.78 2.12
N ASN A 84 -2.97 -16.51 1.72
CA ASN A 84 -1.82 -16.22 0.87
C ASN A 84 -0.50 -16.58 1.56
N LYS A 85 0.42 -17.14 0.79
CA LYS A 85 1.77 -17.49 1.23
C LYS A 85 2.76 -16.56 0.55
N VAL A 86 3.68 -16.01 1.34
CA VAL A 86 4.75 -15.13 0.86
C VAL A 86 6.07 -15.86 1.00
N THR A 87 6.85 -15.92 -0.07
CA THR A 87 8.20 -16.51 -0.07
C THR A 87 9.19 -15.48 -0.57
N SER A 88 10.27 -15.29 0.19
CA SER A 88 11.42 -14.47 -0.23
C SER A 88 12.35 -15.29 -1.11
N ASN A 89 12.67 -14.76 -2.28
CA ASN A 89 13.62 -15.36 -3.21
C ASN A 89 15.06 -14.94 -2.85
N GLU A 90 16.07 -15.63 -3.41
CA GLU A 90 17.49 -15.34 -3.14
C GLU A 90 17.93 -13.94 -3.58
N ASP A 91 17.27 -13.37 -4.59
CA ASP A 91 17.51 -12.01 -5.08
C ASP A 91 16.81 -10.91 -4.26
N GLY A 92 16.06 -11.29 -3.22
CA GLY A 92 15.29 -10.37 -2.36
C GLY A 92 13.91 -10.01 -2.91
N SER A 93 13.52 -10.49 -4.09
CA SER A 93 12.15 -10.37 -4.59
C SER A 93 11.18 -11.28 -3.84
N LEU A 94 9.88 -11.04 -3.99
CA LEU A 94 8.85 -11.86 -3.34
C LEU A 94 7.97 -12.60 -4.35
N THR A 95 7.68 -13.85 -4.03
CA THR A 95 6.63 -14.66 -4.66
C THR A 95 5.44 -14.74 -3.72
N VAL A 96 4.23 -14.54 -4.25
CA VAL A 96 2.97 -14.62 -3.49
C VAL A 96 2.02 -15.60 -4.18
N GLU A 97 1.56 -16.60 -3.42
CA GLU A 97 0.61 -17.65 -3.85
C GLU A 97 -0.67 -17.60 -3.03
#